data_AF-A0A7S4JZK3-F1
#
_entry.id   AF-A0A7S4JZK3-F1
#
_cell.length_a   1.000
_cell.length_b   1.000
_cell.length_c   1.000
_cell.angle_alpha   90.00
_cell.angle_beta   90.00
_cell.angle_gamma   90.00
#
_symmetry.space_group_name_H-M   'P 1'
#
loop_
_entity.id
_entity.type
_entity.pdbx_description
1 polymer ?
#
loop_
_entity_poly.entity_id
_entity_poly.type
_entity_poly.pdbx_seq_one_letter_code
_entity_poly.pdbx_strand_id
1 'polypeptide(L)'
;DEYDFGGGGFDDGAEGRGIHGDAYSLVSMRERADRLRRQGEMLEGVTKRVESSLQRGLGRMEGATSRLSRVLHLSATLKMVMRLMFEAKKVSGSGVDFEALSAVGTAAASGGALSYSVDMDLRDLTRAAASVAVMEDLLSHPDLGGDGGFVDGSGSGSGSGSPGEGMIDVVERLRPDAESVAAAVRRAAAGLLAEQQRTGTHGMSPHRLGATLQVYYHLGELPQAAWDAVSAGLASAEKASAGFFNPAAVQRLVDQARKEAETAVREGGEDDPNARLPPGTDKRQKRKQSELAYERSLKKRLREKRAEAAGKWARGVADAALRVWTLQRVLARKSDPVSRRNFLESVREAPVPDKFRPAEDLLLRRAPDRDPRKVKNFIFALFWNQMCLALGKRIQKLLRYNDGAIAGDVAALYPSVRAAALDMLGSVQDSMQAGLGASAAAAAAAA
;
A
#
# COMPACT_ATOMS: atom_id res chain seq x y z
N ASP A 1 42.72 31.28 -32.74
CA ASP A 1 43.70 30.50 -33.52
C ASP A 1 43.18 30.29 -34.92
N GLU A 2 43.45 31.35 -35.67
CA GLU A 2 43.18 31.63 -37.07
C GLU A 2 44.29 30.97 -37.88
N TYR A 3 43.95 30.05 -38.80
CA TYR A 3 44.90 29.58 -39.80
C TYR A 3 44.43 30.02 -41.18
N ASP A 4 44.99 31.15 -41.56
CA ASP A 4 45.06 31.81 -42.84
C ASP A 4 45.61 30.86 -43.91
N PHE A 5 44.74 30.38 -44.80
CA PHE A 5 45.15 29.64 -46.01
C PHE A 5 45.48 30.67 -47.08
N GLY A 6 46.75 31.05 -47.12
CA GLY A 6 47.32 31.93 -48.14
C GLY A 6 46.99 31.45 -49.55
N GLY A 7 46.24 32.29 -50.26
CA GLY A 7 46.01 32.20 -51.69
C GLY A 7 47.32 32.47 -52.43
N GLY A 8 47.97 31.40 -52.88
CA GLY A 8 49.03 31.47 -53.88
C GLY A 8 48.42 31.61 -55.26
N GLY A 9 48.39 32.83 -55.78
CA GLY A 9 48.11 33.10 -57.19
C GLY A 9 49.16 32.42 -58.06
N PHE A 10 48.72 31.50 -58.91
CA PHE A 10 49.54 30.98 -59.99
C PHE A 10 49.40 31.91 -61.19
N ASP A 11 50.54 32.49 -61.52
CA ASP A 11 50.78 33.44 -62.59
C ASP A 11 50.53 32.80 -63.96
N ASP A 12 49.76 33.50 -64.78
CA ASP A 12 49.31 33.12 -66.11
C ASP A 12 50.41 33.49 -67.11
N GLY A 13 51.49 32.71 -67.09
CA GLY A 13 52.65 32.84 -67.97
C GLY A 13 52.41 32.20 -69.33
N ALA A 14 51.57 32.83 -70.15
CA ALA A 14 51.38 32.52 -71.56
C ALA A 14 52.63 32.91 -72.37
N GLU A 15 53.57 31.98 -72.57
CA GLU A 15 54.53 32.04 -73.67
C GLU A 15 54.36 30.87 -74.63
N GLY A 16 53.93 31.21 -75.85
CA GLY A 16 53.78 30.31 -76.97
C GLY A 16 55.10 29.69 -77.39
N ARG A 17 55.14 28.35 -77.38
CA ARG A 17 56.06 27.55 -78.22
C ARG A 17 55.25 26.53 -79.02
N GLY A 18 55.23 26.76 -80.32
CA GLY A 18 55.18 25.75 -81.39
C GLY A 18 54.21 24.60 -81.22
N ILE A 19 53.04 24.72 -81.85
CA ILE A 19 52.26 23.56 -82.31
C ILE A 19 53.06 22.89 -83.43
N HIS A 20 53.99 22.01 -83.06
CA HIS A 20 54.40 20.91 -83.93
C HIS A 20 53.27 19.89 -83.88
N GLY A 21 52.52 19.79 -84.99
CA GLY A 21 51.61 18.70 -85.23
C GLY A 21 52.39 17.40 -85.43
N ASP A 22 52.83 16.81 -84.32
CA ASP A 22 53.19 15.40 -84.30
C ASP A 22 51.90 14.62 -84.50
N ALA A 23 51.75 14.02 -85.68
CA ALA A 23 50.81 12.94 -85.89
C ALA A 23 51.07 11.88 -84.82
N TYR A 24 50.31 11.90 -83.73
CA TYR A 24 50.26 10.81 -82.78
C TYR A 24 49.86 9.55 -83.55
N SER A 25 50.85 8.74 -83.90
CA SER A 25 50.65 7.44 -84.51
C SER A 25 49.63 6.66 -83.65
N LEU A 26 48.69 5.94 -84.28
CA LEU A 26 47.73 5.05 -83.61
C LEU A 26 48.43 4.10 -82.63
N VAL A 27 49.70 3.80 -82.87
CA VAL A 27 50.58 3.04 -81.96
C VAL A 27 50.80 3.77 -80.62
N SER A 28 51.07 5.08 -80.64
CA SER A 28 51.25 5.90 -79.43
C SER A 28 49.96 5.99 -78.59
N MET A 29 48.80 6.11 -79.25
CA MET A 29 47.50 6.07 -78.55
C MET A 29 47.21 4.69 -77.95
N ARG A 30 47.53 3.61 -78.67
CA ARG A 30 47.38 2.23 -78.17
C ARG A 30 48.30 1.96 -76.98
N GLU A 31 49.56 2.39 -77.05
CA GLU A 31 50.50 2.32 -75.92
C GLU A 31 50.04 3.14 -74.72
N ARG A 32 49.44 4.32 -74.95
CA ARG A 32 48.83 5.13 -73.89
C ARG A 32 47.61 4.43 -73.28
N ALA A 33 46.75 3.83 -74.09
CA ALA A 33 45.60 3.05 -73.62
C ALA A 33 46.04 1.82 -72.82
N ASP A 34 47.06 1.08 -73.27
CA ASP A 34 47.62 -0.06 -72.56
C ASP A 34 48.29 0.36 -71.24
N ARG A 35 48.99 1.51 -71.21
CA ARG A 35 49.52 2.11 -69.97
C ARG A 35 48.40 2.45 -68.99
N LEU A 36 47.34 3.12 -69.46
CA LEU A 36 46.19 3.47 -68.62
C LEU A 36 45.46 2.23 -68.10
N ARG A 37 45.32 1.19 -68.92
CA ARG A 37 44.75 -0.10 -68.51
C ARG A 37 45.58 -0.76 -67.40
N ARG A 38 46.91 -0.84 -67.57
CA ARG A 38 47.81 -1.37 -66.54
C ARG A 38 47.77 -0.53 -65.26
N GLN A 39 47.68 0.80 -65.39
CA GLN A 39 47.47 1.69 -64.24
C GLN A 39 46.13 1.41 -63.54
N GLY A 40 45.06 1.18 -64.29
CA GLY A 40 43.76 0.77 -63.77
C GLY A 40 43.79 -0.55 -63.00
N GLU A 41 44.45 -1.58 -63.57
CA GLU A 41 44.63 -2.88 -62.93
C GLU A 41 45.47 -2.77 -61.63
N MET A 42 46.52 -1.93 -61.63
CA MET A 42 47.29 -1.64 -60.42
C MET A 42 46.46 -0.94 -59.34
N LEU A 43 45.66 0.06 -59.73
CA LEU A 43 44.76 0.77 -58.81
C LEU A 43 43.72 -0.18 -58.22
N GLU A 44 43.10 -1.06 -59.02
CA GLU A 44 42.16 -2.07 -58.52
C GLU A 44 42.84 -3.02 -57.52
N GLY A 45 44.08 -3.44 -57.80
CA GLY A 45 44.86 -4.27 -56.88
C GLY A 45 45.21 -3.54 -55.56
N VAL A 46 45.52 -2.25 -55.61
CA VAL A 46 45.69 -1.42 -54.41
C VAL A 46 44.38 -1.31 -53.64
N THR A 47 43.27 -1.01 -54.31
CA THR A 47 41.93 -0.90 -53.70
C THR A 47 41.53 -2.18 -53.00
N LYS A 48 41.65 -3.36 -53.63
CA LYS A 48 41.33 -4.67 -53.00
C LYS A 48 42.19 -4.95 -51.76
N ARG A 49 43.48 -4.57 -51.79
CA ARG A 49 44.36 -4.72 -50.61
C ARG A 49 43.96 -3.78 -49.48
N VAL A 50 43.63 -2.53 -49.81
CA VAL A 50 43.12 -1.54 -48.84
C VAL A 50 41.81 -2.02 -48.23
N GLU A 51 40.85 -2.46 -49.06
CA GLU A 51 39.57 -3.02 -48.61
C GLU A 51 39.75 -4.23 -47.70
N SER A 52 40.58 -5.21 -48.10
CA SER A 52 40.89 -6.38 -47.26
C SER A 52 41.57 -6.01 -45.95
N SER A 53 42.42 -4.96 -45.95
CA SER A 53 43.06 -4.44 -44.74
C SER A 53 42.04 -3.76 -43.82
N LEU A 54 41.14 -2.95 -44.38
CA LEU A 54 40.07 -2.27 -43.65
C LEU A 54 39.06 -3.27 -43.07
N GLN A 55 38.62 -4.26 -43.83
CA GLN A 55 37.73 -5.33 -43.34
C GLN A 55 38.37 -6.11 -42.19
N ARG A 56 39.67 -6.43 -42.28
CA ARG A 56 40.43 -7.05 -41.18
C ARG A 56 40.59 -6.12 -39.97
N GLY A 57 40.71 -4.82 -40.19
CA GLY A 57 40.72 -3.82 -39.12
C GLY A 57 39.36 -3.77 -38.41
N LEU A 58 38.28 -3.71 -39.17
CA LEU A 58 36.91 -3.64 -38.71
C LEU A 58 36.52 -4.90 -37.92
N GLY A 59 36.80 -6.10 -38.43
CA GLY A 59 36.53 -7.34 -37.70
C GLY A 59 37.31 -7.46 -36.38
N ARG A 60 38.55 -6.95 -36.32
CA ARG A 60 39.32 -6.88 -35.07
C ARG A 60 38.69 -5.88 -34.08
N MET A 61 38.22 -4.75 -34.58
CA MET A 61 37.53 -3.74 -33.78
C MET A 61 36.20 -4.28 -33.23
N GLU A 62 35.39 -4.94 -34.04
CA GLU A 62 34.14 -5.59 -33.63
C GLU A 62 34.37 -6.68 -32.58
N GLY A 63 35.42 -7.50 -32.76
CA GLY A 63 35.83 -8.47 -31.74
C GLY A 63 36.25 -7.82 -30.42
N ALA A 64 36.95 -6.69 -30.48
CA ALA A 64 37.36 -5.94 -29.29
C ALA A 64 36.16 -5.27 -28.58
N THR A 65 35.23 -4.67 -29.33
CA THR A 65 34.03 -4.03 -28.76
C THR A 65 33.07 -5.07 -28.17
N SER A 66 32.92 -6.24 -28.79
CA SER A 66 32.15 -7.36 -28.23
C SER A 66 32.74 -7.85 -26.90
N ARG A 67 34.07 -8.05 -26.84
CA ARG A 67 34.76 -8.42 -25.59
C ARG A 67 34.59 -7.36 -24.51
N LEU A 68 34.71 -6.08 -24.86
CA LEU A 68 34.52 -4.98 -23.92
C LEU A 68 33.08 -4.93 -23.40
N SER A 69 32.09 -5.10 -24.27
CA SER A 69 30.67 -5.19 -23.88
C SER A 69 30.44 -6.33 -22.88
N ARG A 70 31.02 -7.51 -23.13
CA ARG A 70 30.96 -8.66 -22.20
C ARG A 70 31.60 -8.35 -20.85
N VAL A 71 32.77 -7.72 -20.83
CA VAL A 71 33.46 -7.33 -19.60
C VAL A 71 32.63 -6.32 -18.80
N LEU A 72 32.03 -5.33 -19.47
CA LEU A 72 31.16 -4.35 -18.81
C LEU A 72 29.92 -5.00 -18.21
N HIS A 73 29.30 -5.93 -18.94
CA HIS A 73 28.15 -6.70 -18.44
C HIS A 73 28.54 -7.54 -17.22
N LEU A 74 29.62 -8.33 -17.29
CA LEU A 74 30.13 -9.10 -16.16
C LEU A 74 30.46 -8.23 -14.94
N SER A 75 31.03 -7.04 -15.15
CA SER A 75 31.32 -6.07 -14.09
C SER A 75 30.03 -5.56 -13.43
N ALA A 76 28.98 -5.30 -14.20
CA ALA A 76 27.68 -4.91 -13.67
C ALA A 76 27.05 -6.06 -12.85
N THR A 77 27.04 -7.28 -13.39
CA THR A 77 26.52 -8.47 -12.70
C THR A 77 27.26 -8.75 -11.40
N LEU A 78 28.59 -8.67 -11.40
CA LEU A 78 29.39 -8.84 -10.19
C LEU A 78 29.05 -7.79 -9.12
N LYS A 79 28.87 -6.52 -9.50
CA LYS A 79 28.43 -5.46 -8.57
C LYS A 79 27.06 -5.75 -7.97
N MET A 80 26.13 -6.28 -8.76
CA MET A 80 24.81 -6.68 -8.27
C MET A 80 24.91 -7.83 -7.26
N VAL A 81 25.68 -8.87 -7.57
CA VAL A 81 25.91 -10.01 -6.65
C VAL A 81 26.59 -9.56 -5.36
N MET A 82 27.63 -8.72 -5.45
CA MET A 82 28.32 -8.17 -4.27
C MET A 82 27.37 -7.33 -3.40
N ARG A 83 26.48 -6.56 -4.03
CA ARG A 83 25.46 -5.78 -3.31
C ARG A 83 24.44 -6.69 -2.62
N LEU A 84 23.99 -7.75 -3.29
CA LEU A 84 23.08 -8.74 -2.71
C LEU A 84 23.70 -9.41 -1.48
N MET A 85 24.97 -9.85 -1.58
CA MET A 85 25.72 -10.41 -0.46
C MET A 85 25.87 -9.42 0.70
N PHE A 86 26.14 -8.15 0.40
CA PHE A 86 26.27 -7.11 1.41
C PHE A 86 24.95 -6.90 2.17
N GLU A 87 23.82 -6.79 1.48
CA GLU A 87 22.51 -6.63 2.12
C GLU A 87 22.11 -7.87 2.92
N ALA A 88 22.32 -9.08 2.38
CA ALA A 88 22.05 -10.33 3.11
C ALA A 88 22.86 -10.42 4.42
N LYS A 89 24.15 -10.06 4.37
CA LYS A 89 25.02 -10.04 5.55
C LYS A 89 24.61 -8.95 6.55
N LYS A 90 24.19 -7.78 6.07
CA LYS A 90 23.71 -6.68 6.91
C LYS A 90 22.44 -7.07 7.67
N VAL A 91 21.51 -7.78 7.05
CA VAL A 91 20.30 -8.25 7.73
C VAL A 91 20.62 -9.36 8.73
N SER A 92 21.47 -10.32 8.35
CA SER A 92 21.92 -11.39 9.25
C SER A 92 22.71 -10.86 10.46
N GLY A 93 23.48 -9.78 10.28
CA GLY A 93 24.26 -9.14 11.33
C GLY A 93 23.51 -8.07 12.15
N SER A 94 22.24 -7.82 11.85
CA SER A 94 21.45 -6.76 12.51
C SER A 94 21.06 -7.09 13.96
N GLY A 95 21.29 -8.32 14.41
CA GLY A 95 20.87 -8.78 15.75
C GLY A 95 19.35 -9.02 15.87
N VAL A 96 18.61 -8.88 14.77
CA VAL A 96 17.18 -9.22 14.70
C VAL A 96 17.05 -10.75 14.71
N ASP A 97 16.49 -11.29 15.79
CA ASP A 97 16.17 -12.71 15.89
C ASP A 97 14.92 -13.03 15.07
N PHE A 98 15.12 -13.39 13.80
CA PHE A 98 14.03 -13.72 12.87
C PHE A 98 13.24 -14.97 13.29
N GLU A 99 13.83 -15.89 14.06
CA GLU A 99 13.10 -17.04 14.60
C GLU A 99 12.12 -16.58 15.68
N ALA A 100 12.56 -15.71 16.61
CA ALA A 100 11.65 -15.09 17.58
C ALA A 100 10.54 -14.27 16.89
N LEU A 101 10.86 -13.54 15.81
CA LEU A 101 9.86 -12.80 15.03
C LEU A 101 8.82 -13.72 14.36
N SER A 102 9.27 -14.87 13.86
CA SER A 102 8.39 -15.86 13.26
C SER A 102 7.38 -16.42 14.27
N ALA A 103 7.81 -16.60 15.53
CA ALA A 103 6.97 -17.07 16.63
C ALA A 103 5.95 -16.00 17.08
N VAL A 104 6.34 -14.72 17.09
CA VAL A 104 5.41 -13.62 17.43
C VAL A 104 4.29 -13.48 16.39
N GLY A 105 4.61 -13.56 15.09
CA GLY A 105 3.61 -13.49 14.03
C GLY A 105 2.56 -14.60 14.11
N THR A 106 2.99 -15.83 14.44
CA THR A 106 2.09 -16.97 14.58
C THR A 106 1.24 -16.91 15.87
N ALA A 107 1.82 -16.45 16.98
CA ALA A 107 1.08 -16.23 18.24
C ALA A 107 0.04 -15.09 18.13
N ALA A 108 0.39 -14.00 17.44
CA ALA A 108 -0.54 -12.91 17.18
C ALA A 108 -1.74 -13.39 16.36
N ALA A 109 -1.52 -14.24 15.35
CA ALA A 109 -2.57 -14.83 14.52
C ALA A 109 -3.51 -15.75 15.32
N SER A 110 -3.00 -16.54 16.26
CA SER A 110 -3.79 -17.48 17.07
C SER A 110 -4.58 -16.84 18.21
N GLY A 111 -4.47 -15.51 18.40
CA GLY A 111 -5.18 -14.81 19.47
C GLY A 111 -4.63 -15.09 20.86
N GLY A 112 -3.47 -15.76 20.95
CA GLY A 112 -2.76 -15.95 22.21
C GLY A 112 -2.25 -14.61 22.73
N ALA A 113 -2.66 -14.23 23.94
CA ALA A 113 -2.15 -13.07 24.66
C ALA A 113 -0.74 -13.36 25.18
N LEU A 114 0.21 -13.64 24.29
CA LEU A 114 1.63 -13.64 24.64
C LEU A 114 2.10 -12.19 24.67
N SER A 115 2.06 -11.63 25.88
CA SER A 115 2.73 -10.37 26.25
C SER A 115 4.26 -10.55 26.26
N TYR A 116 4.82 -11.13 25.20
CA TYR A 116 6.23 -10.95 24.92
C TYR A 116 6.36 -9.56 24.30
N SER A 117 6.57 -8.56 25.16
CA SER A 117 7.23 -7.31 24.76
C SER A 117 8.66 -7.68 24.41
N VAL A 118 8.85 -8.38 23.29
CA VAL A 118 10.11 -8.24 22.59
C VAL A 118 10.11 -6.76 22.23
N ASP A 119 10.87 -5.97 22.97
CA ASP A 119 11.19 -4.59 22.66
C ASP A 119 12.03 -4.61 21.38
N MET A 120 11.40 -5.04 20.29
CA MET A 120 11.97 -5.05 18.97
C MET A 120 12.09 -3.59 18.58
N ASP A 121 13.34 -3.15 18.38
CA ASP A 121 13.56 -1.81 17.87
C ASP A 121 12.95 -1.72 16.47
N LEU A 122 11.91 -0.91 16.35
CA LEU A 122 11.24 -0.64 15.06
C LEU A 122 12.23 -0.05 14.04
N ARG A 123 13.31 0.58 14.49
CA ARG A 123 14.38 1.06 13.62
C ARG A 123 15.10 -0.09 12.93
N ASP A 124 15.37 -1.17 13.65
CA ASP A 124 16.04 -2.34 13.09
C ASP A 124 15.11 -3.10 12.14
N LEU A 125 13.82 -3.22 12.48
CA LEU A 125 12.84 -3.78 11.53
C LEU A 125 12.71 -2.92 10.26
N THR A 126 12.73 -1.59 10.39
CA THR A 126 12.69 -0.67 9.23
C THR A 126 13.94 -0.81 8.37
N ARG A 127 15.13 -0.93 8.98
CA ARG A 127 16.40 -1.17 8.28
C ARG A 127 16.40 -2.53 7.57
N ALA A 128 15.92 -3.57 8.24
CA ALA A 128 15.78 -4.90 7.66
C ALA A 128 14.84 -4.87 6.44
N ALA A 129 13.69 -4.20 6.54
CA ALA A 129 12.76 -4.05 5.42
C ALA A 129 13.36 -3.28 4.24
N ALA A 130 14.12 -2.22 4.48
CA ALA A 130 14.83 -1.50 3.43
C ALA A 130 15.87 -2.39 2.73
N SER A 131 16.61 -3.21 3.48
CA SER A 131 17.54 -4.19 2.91
C SER A 131 16.82 -5.29 2.13
N VAL A 132 15.71 -5.82 2.65
CA VAL A 132 14.86 -6.81 1.95
C VAL A 132 14.37 -6.25 0.61
N ALA A 133 13.90 -5.01 0.58
CA ALA A 133 13.44 -4.37 -0.66
C ALA A 133 14.54 -4.34 -1.74
N VAL A 134 15.78 -4.02 -1.35
CA VAL A 134 16.93 -4.04 -2.27
C VAL A 134 17.26 -5.47 -2.71
N MET A 135 17.17 -6.45 -1.81
CA MET A 135 17.42 -7.85 -2.14
C MET A 135 16.38 -8.38 -3.13
N GLU A 136 15.09 -8.09 -2.94
CA GLU A 136 14.02 -8.48 -3.85
C GLU A 136 14.15 -7.80 -5.22
N ASP A 137 14.49 -6.51 -5.25
CA ASP A 137 14.76 -5.77 -6.50
C ASP A 137 15.93 -6.40 -7.28
N LEU A 138 17.05 -6.70 -6.60
CA LEU A 138 18.19 -7.38 -7.22
C LEU A 138 17.83 -8.79 -7.71
N LEU A 139 17.11 -9.57 -6.91
CA LEU A 139 16.71 -10.94 -7.27
C LEU A 139 15.68 -10.99 -8.42
N SER A 140 14.96 -9.88 -8.65
CA SER A 140 14.05 -9.73 -9.79
C SER A 140 14.76 -9.34 -11.09
N HIS A 141 16.04 -8.97 -11.04
CA HIS A 141 16.79 -8.55 -12.22
C HIS A 141 17.04 -9.74 -13.16
N PRO A 142 16.76 -9.62 -14.48
CA PRO A 142 16.83 -10.74 -15.42
C PRO A 142 18.23 -11.38 -15.49
N ASP A 143 19.28 -10.58 -15.40
CA ASP A 143 20.68 -11.03 -15.39
C ASP A 143 21.04 -11.92 -14.19
N LEU A 144 20.27 -11.87 -13.11
CA LEU A 144 20.46 -12.70 -11.91
C LEU A 144 19.47 -13.88 -11.85
N GLY A 145 18.32 -13.77 -12.54
CA GLY A 145 17.24 -14.77 -12.52
C GLY A 145 17.44 -15.97 -13.47
N GLY A 146 18.55 -16.04 -14.20
CA GLY A 146 18.84 -17.13 -15.14
C GLY A 146 18.02 -17.12 -16.44
N ASP A 147 16.97 -16.28 -16.52
CA ASP A 147 16.13 -16.07 -17.71
C ASP A 147 16.74 -15.03 -18.68
N GLY A 148 17.75 -14.27 -18.21
CA GLY A 148 18.59 -13.40 -19.03
C GLY A 148 19.52 -14.21 -19.91
N GLY A 149 18.98 -14.98 -20.85
CA GLY A 149 19.75 -15.61 -21.91
C GLY A 149 20.53 -14.54 -22.65
N PHE A 150 21.82 -14.40 -22.37
CA PHE A 150 22.73 -13.63 -23.18
C PHE A 150 22.78 -14.33 -24.54
N VAL A 151 21.93 -13.90 -25.48
CA VAL A 151 21.90 -14.38 -26.85
C VAL A 151 23.17 -13.86 -27.52
N ASP A 152 24.29 -14.54 -27.29
CA ASP A 152 25.48 -14.37 -28.10
C ASP A 152 25.04 -14.75 -29.52
N GLY A 153 25.01 -13.78 -30.43
CA GLY A 153 24.46 -13.90 -31.79
C GLY A 153 25.23 -14.84 -32.73
N SER A 154 25.89 -15.86 -32.18
CA SER A 154 26.74 -16.82 -32.86
C SER A 154 26.24 -18.24 -32.64
N GLY A 155 25.37 -18.70 -33.53
CA GLY A 155 25.35 -20.10 -33.96
C GLY A 155 24.27 -21.01 -33.37
N SER A 156 23.25 -21.29 -34.19
CA SER A 156 22.82 -22.65 -34.59
C SER A 156 23.25 -23.79 -33.63
N GLY A 157 22.56 -23.90 -32.50
CA GLY A 157 22.72 -25.01 -31.56
C GLY A 157 21.37 -25.50 -31.10
N SER A 158 20.80 -26.46 -31.83
CA SER A 158 19.71 -27.33 -31.37
C SER A 158 20.22 -28.14 -30.17
N GLY A 159 20.21 -27.55 -28.98
CA GLY A 159 20.63 -28.18 -27.74
C GLY A 159 19.51 -28.05 -26.73
N SER A 160 19.02 -29.17 -26.23
CA SER A 160 18.16 -29.26 -25.06
C SER A 160 18.92 -28.72 -23.84
N GLY A 161 18.95 -27.40 -23.69
CA GLY A 161 19.57 -26.73 -22.55
C GLY A 161 18.82 -27.12 -21.29
N SER A 162 19.52 -27.78 -20.37
CA SER A 162 19.00 -28.07 -19.04
C SER A 162 18.58 -26.75 -18.38
N PRO A 163 17.43 -26.71 -17.65
CA PRO A 163 16.85 -25.49 -17.09
C PRO A 163 17.66 -24.79 -15.96
N GLY A 164 18.97 -25.00 -15.89
CA GLY A 164 19.86 -24.42 -14.88
C GLY A 164 21.18 -23.85 -15.40
N GLU A 165 21.46 -23.87 -16.70
CA GLU A 165 22.79 -23.52 -17.25
C GLU A 165 23.11 -22.01 -17.23
N GLY A 166 22.18 -21.15 -16.78
CA GLY A 166 22.35 -19.69 -16.68
C GLY A 166 22.28 -19.11 -15.27
N MET A 167 22.09 -19.94 -14.23
CA MET A 167 21.96 -19.42 -12.87
C MET A 167 23.32 -19.23 -12.19
N ILE A 168 23.48 -18.10 -11.51
CA ILE A 168 24.70 -17.83 -10.72
C ILE A 168 24.57 -18.56 -9.38
N ASP A 169 25.36 -19.60 -9.16
CA ASP A 169 25.32 -20.45 -7.94
C ASP A 169 25.26 -19.66 -6.62
N VAL A 170 25.99 -18.54 -6.54
CA VAL A 170 26.03 -17.68 -5.35
C VAL A 170 24.68 -17.02 -5.10
N VAL A 171 23.99 -16.58 -6.14
CA VAL A 171 22.66 -15.95 -6.05
C VAL A 171 21.63 -16.98 -5.59
N GLU A 172 21.65 -18.18 -6.18
CA GLU A 172 20.71 -19.25 -5.81
C GLU A 172 20.93 -19.76 -4.38
N ARG A 173 22.16 -19.74 -3.88
CA ARG A 173 22.43 -20.01 -2.45
C ARG A 173 21.86 -18.93 -1.52
N LEU A 174 21.79 -17.67 -1.96
CA LEU A 174 21.30 -16.55 -1.14
C LEU A 174 19.78 -16.35 -1.24
N ARG A 175 19.15 -16.84 -2.32
CA ARG A 175 17.70 -16.73 -2.55
C ARG A 175 16.85 -17.27 -1.38
N PRO A 176 17.04 -18.48 -0.85
CA PRO A 176 16.20 -18.99 0.25
C PRO A 176 16.35 -18.16 1.53
N ASP A 177 17.56 -17.68 1.83
CA ASP A 177 17.82 -16.82 2.99
C ASP A 177 17.12 -15.47 2.83
N ALA A 178 17.20 -14.88 1.64
CA ALA A 178 16.50 -13.64 1.28
C ALA A 178 14.99 -13.77 1.47
N GLU A 179 14.40 -14.84 0.93
CA GLU A 179 12.96 -15.12 1.02
C GLU A 179 12.52 -15.37 2.47
N SER A 180 13.30 -16.13 3.24
CA SER A 180 13.03 -16.40 4.65
C SER A 180 13.02 -15.13 5.49
N VAL A 181 14.04 -14.28 5.32
CA VAL A 181 14.14 -12.98 5.97
C VAL A 181 12.98 -12.08 5.57
N ALA A 182 12.67 -11.98 4.28
CA ALA A 182 11.56 -11.18 3.79
C ALA A 182 10.21 -11.64 4.38
N ALA A 183 9.98 -12.95 4.43
CA ALA A 183 8.80 -13.54 5.06
C ALA A 183 8.76 -13.28 6.58
N ALA A 184 9.89 -13.28 7.29
CA ALA A 184 9.95 -12.94 8.71
C ALA A 184 9.64 -11.47 8.96
N VAL A 185 10.20 -10.54 8.17
CA VAL A 185 9.92 -9.10 8.24
C VAL A 185 8.44 -8.81 7.98
N ARG A 186 7.85 -9.41 6.92
CA ARG A 186 6.41 -9.30 6.63
C ARG A 186 5.55 -9.80 7.78
N ARG A 187 5.86 -10.96 8.35
CA ARG A 187 5.13 -11.52 9.50
C ARG A 187 5.22 -10.63 10.74
N ALA A 188 6.40 -10.08 11.03
CA ALA A 188 6.58 -9.14 12.14
C ALA A 188 5.76 -7.86 11.93
N ALA A 189 5.79 -7.28 10.72
CA ALA A 189 5.00 -6.12 10.35
C ALA A 189 3.49 -6.38 10.46
N ALA A 190 3.03 -7.56 10.05
CA ALA A 190 1.64 -8.00 10.16
C ALA A 190 1.22 -8.16 11.63
N GLY A 191 2.07 -8.77 12.46
CA GLY A 191 1.86 -8.90 13.90
C GLY A 191 1.72 -7.55 14.58
N LEU A 192 2.64 -6.61 14.31
CA LEU A 192 2.61 -5.26 14.86
C LEU A 192 1.36 -4.48 14.45
N LEU A 193 0.98 -4.57 13.17
CA LEU A 193 -0.21 -3.88 12.68
C LEU A 193 -1.48 -4.49 13.29
N ALA A 194 -1.55 -5.82 13.41
CA ALA A 194 -2.68 -6.50 14.05
C ALA A 194 -2.79 -6.17 15.55
N GLU A 195 -1.66 -6.08 16.25
CA GLU A 195 -1.61 -5.66 17.66
C GLU A 195 -2.14 -4.23 17.82
N GLN A 196 -1.69 -3.30 16.98
CA GLN A 196 -2.17 -1.91 16.96
C GLN A 196 -3.66 -1.81 16.64
N GLN A 197 -4.17 -2.69 15.78
CA GLN A 197 -5.61 -2.78 15.51
C GLN A 197 -6.39 -3.34 16.69
N ARG A 198 -5.78 -4.14 17.58
CA ARG A 198 -6.46 -4.73 18.76
C ARG A 198 -6.44 -3.82 19.97
N THR A 199 -5.37 -3.05 20.21
CA THR A 199 -5.15 -2.25 21.42
C THR A 199 -6.07 -1.03 21.60
N GLY A 200 -7.07 -0.86 20.74
CA GLY A 200 -8.03 0.23 20.86
C GLY A 200 -7.44 1.59 20.52
N THR A 201 -8.27 2.62 20.67
CA THR A 201 -7.90 4.02 20.39
C THR A 201 -6.82 4.54 21.34
N HIS A 202 -6.82 4.07 22.60
CA HIS A 202 -5.88 4.51 23.63
C HIS A 202 -4.50 3.84 23.54
N GLY A 203 -4.38 2.65 22.92
CA GLY A 203 -3.11 1.94 22.78
C GLY A 203 -2.36 2.19 21.47
N MET A 204 -2.99 2.85 20.49
CA MET A 204 -2.39 3.04 19.17
C MET A 204 -1.44 4.25 19.16
N SER A 205 -0.17 4.03 19.48
CA SER A 205 0.88 5.04 19.33
C SER A 205 1.05 5.43 17.85
N PRO A 206 0.82 6.70 17.46
CA PRO A 206 0.99 7.15 16.07
C PRO A 206 2.42 6.98 15.57
N HIS A 207 3.41 7.02 16.49
CA HIS A 207 4.81 6.78 16.16
C HIS A 207 5.05 5.32 15.77
N ARG A 208 4.51 4.39 16.58
CA ARG A 208 4.62 2.94 16.32
C ARG A 208 3.92 2.56 15.02
N LEU A 209 2.72 3.09 14.78
CA LEU A 209 2.00 2.91 13.51
C LEU A 209 2.78 3.49 12.33
N GLY A 210 3.34 4.70 12.48
CA GLY A 210 4.15 5.31 11.43
C GLY A 210 5.40 4.52 11.06
N ALA A 211 6.10 3.96 12.04
CA ALA A 211 7.24 3.08 11.78
C ALA A 211 6.78 1.77 11.13
N THR A 212 5.69 1.17 11.59
CA THR A 212 5.12 -0.06 11.00
C THR A 212 4.73 0.16 9.54
N LEU A 213 4.10 1.28 9.20
CA LEU A 213 3.75 1.64 7.82
C LEU A 213 5.00 1.91 6.97
N GLN A 214 6.08 2.42 7.57
CA GLN A 214 7.34 2.62 6.86
C GLN A 214 7.99 1.28 6.44
N VAL A 215 7.86 0.24 7.27
CA VAL A 215 8.25 -1.14 6.90
C VAL A 215 7.47 -1.57 5.65
N TYR A 216 6.14 -1.46 5.65
CA TYR A 216 5.32 -1.79 4.47
C TYR A 216 5.62 -0.94 3.24
N TYR A 217 6.01 0.32 3.44
CA TYR A 217 6.42 1.18 2.33
C TYR A 217 7.70 0.66 1.66
N HIS A 218 8.71 0.28 2.44
CA HIS A 218 9.93 -0.33 1.90
C HIS A 218 9.63 -1.65 1.18
N LEU A 219 8.73 -2.47 1.72
CA LEU A 219 8.31 -3.72 1.08
C LEU A 219 7.42 -3.54 -0.17
N GLY A 220 7.01 -2.30 -0.51
CA GLY A 220 6.08 -2.06 -1.62
C GLY A 220 4.62 -2.46 -1.34
N GLU A 221 4.29 -2.82 -0.09
CA GLU A 221 2.99 -3.37 0.32
C GLU A 221 2.11 -2.36 1.09
N LEU A 222 2.56 -1.11 1.22
CA LEU A 222 1.86 -0.07 1.97
C LEU A 222 0.37 0.09 1.58
N PRO A 223 -0.01 0.17 0.30
CA PRO A 223 -1.42 0.34 -0.06
C PRO A 223 -2.29 -0.82 0.42
N GLN A 224 -1.81 -2.06 0.28
CA GLN A 224 -2.54 -3.25 0.70
C GLN A 224 -2.74 -3.26 2.21
N ALA A 225 -1.66 -3.04 2.98
CA ALA A 225 -1.71 -2.98 4.43
C ALA A 225 -2.63 -1.87 4.96
N ALA A 226 -2.62 -0.69 4.31
CA ALA A 226 -3.50 0.41 4.66
C ALA A 226 -4.98 0.05 4.42
N TRP A 227 -5.31 -0.51 3.26
CA TRP A 227 -6.68 -0.92 2.94
C TRP A 227 -7.19 -2.09 3.78
N ASP A 228 -6.31 -3.02 4.16
CA ASP A 228 -6.65 -4.10 5.09
C ASP A 228 -6.96 -3.56 6.49
N ALA A 229 -6.20 -2.56 6.96
CA ALA A 229 -6.48 -1.89 8.22
C ALA A 229 -7.81 -1.12 8.22
N VAL A 230 -8.14 -0.46 7.10
CA VAL A 230 -9.44 0.21 6.91
C VAL A 230 -10.58 -0.81 6.88
N SER A 231 -10.36 -1.94 6.21
CA SER A 231 -11.32 -3.04 6.13
C SER A 231 -11.56 -3.69 7.49
N ALA A 232 -10.52 -3.85 8.32
CA ALA A 232 -10.63 -4.33 9.69
C ALA A 232 -11.42 -3.33 10.57
N GLY A 233 -11.17 -2.02 10.40
CA GLY A 233 -11.96 -0.96 11.02
C GLY A 233 -13.44 -1.05 10.64
N LEU A 234 -13.74 -1.21 9.34
CA LEU A 234 -15.10 -1.38 8.84
C LEU A 234 -15.77 -2.62 9.43
N ALA A 235 -15.09 -3.77 9.43
CA ALA A 235 -15.59 -5.00 10.01
C ALA A 235 -15.90 -4.85 11.52
N SER A 236 -15.09 -4.09 12.26
CA SER A 236 -15.35 -3.78 13.67
C SER A 236 -16.60 -2.92 13.86
N ALA A 237 -16.76 -1.86 13.06
CA ALA A 237 -17.95 -1.01 13.09
C ALA A 237 -19.23 -1.77 12.67
N GLU A 238 -19.11 -2.63 11.66
CA GLU A 238 -20.19 -3.51 11.22
C GLU A 238 -20.55 -4.54 12.28
N LYS A 239 -19.58 -5.09 13.01
CA LYS A 239 -19.81 -6.00 14.14
C LYS A 239 -20.55 -5.31 15.28
N ALA A 240 -20.16 -4.09 15.64
CA ALA A 240 -20.88 -3.28 16.64
C ALA A 240 -22.32 -2.99 16.19
N SER A 241 -22.50 -2.60 14.92
CA SER A 241 -23.81 -2.37 14.32
C SER A 241 -24.65 -3.65 14.22
N ALA A 242 -24.01 -4.80 14.00
CA ALA A 242 -24.67 -6.10 13.97
C ALA A 242 -25.15 -6.56 15.33
N GLY A 243 -24.37 -6.29 16.38
CA GLY A 243 -24.77 -6.60 17.75
C GLY A 243 -25.99 -5.80 18.20
N PHE A 244 -26.11 -4.55 17.76
CA PHE A 244 -27.19 -3.65 18.16
C PHE A 244 -28.43 -3.74 17.26
N PHE A 245 -28.26 -3.70 15.92
CA PHE A 245 -29.36 -3.78 14.94
C PHE A 245 -29.64 -5.22 14.49
N ASN A 246 -29.95 -6.09 15.45
CA ASN A 246 -30.37 -7.48 15.23
C ASN A 246 -31.75 -7.70 15.89
N PRO A 247 -32.71 -8.37 15.23
CA PRO A 247 -34.02 -8.67 15.83
C PRO A 247 -33.92 -9.24 17.25
N ALA A 248 -33.00 -10.18 17.47
CA ALA A 248 -32.79 -10.80 18.77
C ALA A 248 -32.26 -9.81 19.82
N ALA A 249 -31.45 -8.83 19.42
CA ALA A 249 -30.96 -7.81 20.35
C ALA A 249 -32.08 -6.85 20.77
N VAL A 250 -32.93 -6.44 19.82
CA VAL A 250 -34.09 -5.58 20.11
C VAL A 250 -35.07 -6.28 21.05
N GLN A 251 -35.39 -7.54 20.79
CA GLN A 251 -36.27 -8.34 21.66
C GLN A 251 -35.68 -8.50 23.06
N ARG A 252 -34.38 -8.82 23.18
CA ARG A 252 -33.70 -8.90 24.48
C ARG A 252 -33.77 -7.60 25.28
N LEU A 253 -33.68 -6.43 24.63
CA LEU A 253 -33.82 -5.14 25.32
C LEU A 253 -35.24 -4.96 25.88
N VAL A 254 -36.26 -5.38 25.13
CA VAL A 254 -37.66 -5.34 25.58
C VAL A 254 -37.88 -6.31 26.74
N ASP A 255 -37.39 -7.54 26.63
CA ASP A 255 -37.54 -8.56 27.67
C ASP A 255 -36.80 -8.20 28.96
N GLN A 256 -35.58 -7.66 28.86
CA GLN A 256 -34.82 -7.17 30.01
C GLN A 256 -35.55 -6.02 30.71
N ALA A 257 -36.08 -5.05 29.94
CA ALA A 257 -36.83 -3.94 30.51
C ALA A 257 -38.15 -4.38 31.16
N ARG A 258 -38.83 -5.40 30.61
CA ARG A 258 -40.02 -6.01 31.23
C ARG A 258 -39.69 -6.67 32.56
N LYS A 259 -38.65 -7.51 32.60
CA LYS A 259 -38.21 -8.18 33.84
C LYS A 259 -37.84 -7.17 34.92
N GLU A 260 -37.08 -6.13 34.60
CA GLU A 260 -36.68 -5.09 35.57
C GLU A 260 -37.86 -4.20 36.01
N ALA A 261 -38.87 -4.03 35.16
CA ALA A 261 -40.09 -3.31 35.53
C ALA A 261 -40.96 -4.14 36.49
N GLU A 262 -41.05 -5.46 36.27
CA GLU A 262 -41.76 -6.39 37.15
C GLU A 262 -41.11 -6.44 38.53
N THR A 263 -39.78 -6.55 38.60
CA THR A 263 -39.05 -6.54 39.89
C THR A 263 -39.23 -5.22 40.63
N ALA A 264 -39.13 -4.08 39.94
CA ALA A 264 -39.29 -2.77 40.56
C ALA A 264 -40.69 -2.53 41.13
N VAL A 265 -41.74 -3.04 40.48
CA VAL A 265 -43.12 -2.96 41.00
C VAL A 265 -43.32 -3.89 42.20
N ARG A 266 -42.67 -5.07 42.19
CA ARG A 266 -42.73 -6.02 43.31
C ARG A 266 -42.05 -5.44 44.55
N GLU A 267 -40.83 -4.93 44.40
CA GLU A 267 -40.04 -4.34 45.49
C GLU A 267 -40.66 -3.04 46.01
N GLY A 268 -41.14 -2.16 45.12
CA GLY A 268 -41.83 -0.93 45.52
C GLY A 268 -43.19 -1.16 46.18
N GLY A 269 -43.72 -2.40 46.17
CA GLY A 269 -44.95 -2.78 46.86
C GLY A 269 -44.74 -3.21 48.31
N GLU A 270 -43.51 -3.55 48.72
CA GLU A 270 -43.20 -4.04 50.07
C GLU A 270 -42.60 -2.96 51.00
N ASP A 271 -41.97 -1.90 50.45
CA ASP A 271 -41.10 -1.00 51.22
C ASP A 271 -41.61 0.43 51.49
N ASP A 272 -42.85 0.79 51.14
CA ASP A 272 -43.42 2.11 51.50
C ASP A 272 -44.43 2.01 52.67
N PRO A 273 -44.00 2.10 53.94
CA PRO A 273 -44.87 2.04 55.11
C PRO A 273 -45.84 3.23 55.21
N ASN A 274 -45.64 4.29 54.41
CA ASN A 274 -46.52 5.46 54.32
C ASN A 274 -47.51 5.40 53.15
N ALA A 275 -47.37 4.45 52.22
CA ALA A 275 -48.34 4.21 51.15
C ALA A 275 -49.55 3.38 51.63
N ARG A 276 -49.98 3.54 52.89
CA ARG A 276 -51.26 3.05 53.38
C ARG A 276 -52.37 3.86 52.70
N LEU A 277 -52.78 3.37 51.53
CA LEU A 277 -53.98 3.82 50.84
C LEU A 277 -55.13 3.89 51.85
N PRO A 278 -55.96 4.95 51.81
CA PRO A 278 -57.05 5.12 52.75
C PRO A 278 -57.92 3.85 52.80
N PRO A 279 -58.33 3.43 54.01
CA PRO A 279 -59.16 2.25 54.19
C PRO A 279 -60.47 2.44 53.42
N GLY A 280 -60.74 1.56 52.44
CA GLY A 280 -61.92 1.64 51.57
C GLY A 280 -61.63 1.79 50.07
N THR A 281 -60.36 1.81 49.63
CA THR A 281 -60.04 1.82 48.20
C THR A 281 -60.44 0.51 47.52
N ASP A 282 -61.28 0.61 46.49
CA ASP A 282 -61.76 -0.52 45.69
C ASP A 282 -60.60 -1.34 45.11
N LYS A 283 -60.69 -2.69 45.18
CA LYS A 283 -59.70 -3.62 44.58
C LYS A 283 -59.38 -3.28 43.12
N ARG A 284 -60.37 -2.76 42.38
CA ARG A 284 -60.23 -2.33 40.98
C ARG A 284 -59.32 -1.11 40.82
N GLN A 285 -59.37 -0.16 41.74
CA GLN A 285 -58.49 1.02 41.73
C GLN A 285 -57.05 0.63 42.05
N LYS A 286 -56.85 -0.28 43.02
CA LYS A 286 -55.51 -0.80 43.36
C LYS A 286 -54.84 -1.49 42.17
N ARG A 287 -55.57 -2.34 41.44
CA ARG A 287 -55.07 -2.99 40.22
C ARG A 287 -54.73 -1.98 39.11
N LYS A 288 -55.57 -0.96 38.93
CA LYS A 288 -55.30 0.10 37.94
C LYS A 288 -54.06 0.92 38.31
N GLN A 289 -53.84 1.19 39.60
CA GLN A 289 -52.64 1.89 40.06
C GLN A 289 -51.37 1.06 39.87
N SER A 290 -51.40 -0.25 40.16
CA SER A 290 -50.24 -1.12 39.94
C SER A 290 -49.93 -1.30 38.45
N GLU A 291 -50.94 -1.37 37.60
CA GLU A 291 -50.79 -1.40 36.14
C GLU A 291 -50.18 -0.11 35.59
N LEU A 292 -50.67 1.05 36.03
CA LEU A 292 -50.09 2.35 35.66
C LEU A 292 -48.65 2.51 36.19
N ALA A 293 -48.35 2.02 37.39
CA ALA A 293 -47.00 2.02 37.94
C ALA A 293 -46.06 1.12 37.11
N TYR A 294 -46.53 -0.07 36.72
CA TYR A 294 -45.81 -0.98 35.83
C TYR A 294 -45.52 -0.33 34.48
N GLU A 295 -46.51 0.26 33.83
CA GLU A 295 -46.32 0.94 32.53
C GLU A 295 -45.31 2.09 32.61
N ARG A 296 -45.36 2.89 33.68
CA ARG A 296 -44.39 3.99 33.91
C ARG A 296 -42.99 3.44 34.13
N SER A 297 -42.85 2.41 34.96
CA SER A 297 -41.59 1.73 35.22
C SER A 297 -41.00 1.13 33.94
N LEU A 298 -41.81 0.41 33.17
CA LEU A 298 -41.43 -0.19 31.89
C LEU A 298 -40.96 0.86 30.88
N LYS A 299 -41.69 1.97 30.72
CA LYS A 299 -41.29 3.06 29.83
C LYS A 299 -39.95 3.68 30.25
N LYS A 300 -39.72 3.85 31.55
CA LYS A 300 -38.45 4.37 32.09
C LYS A 300 -37.29 3.39 31.81
N ARG A 301 -37.45 2.11 32.16
CA ARG A 301 -36.44 1.06 31.94
C ARG A 301 -36.12 0.85 30.47
N LEU A 302 -37.13 0.87 29.60
CA LEU A 302 -36.92 0.80 28.15
C LEU A 302 -36.04 1.95 27.65
N ARG A 303 -36.27 3.19 28.11
CA ARG A 303 -35.44 4.34 27.72
C ARG A 303 -34.00 4.16 28.18
N GLU A 304 -33.79 3.74 29.44
CA GLU A 304 -32.46 3.50 30.02
C GLU A 304 -31.69 2.41 29.26
N LYS A 305 -32.30 1.25 29.02
CA LYS A 305 -31.66 0.13 28.31
C LYS A 305 -31.35 0.46 26.86
N ARG A 306 -32.27 1.17 26.17
CA ARG A 306 -32.03 1.62 24.79
C ARG A 306 -30.89 2.64 24.73
N ALA A 307 -30.82 3.57 25.68
CA ALA A 307 -29.72 4.53 25.78
C ALA A 307 -28.37 3.83 26.06
N GLU A 308 -28.33 2.87 27.00
CA GLU A 308 -27.11 2.11 27.31
C GLU A 308 -26.62 1.30 26.10
N ALA A 309 -27.54 0.60 25.43
CA ALA A 309 -27.21 -0.21 24.25
C ALA A 309 -26.78 0.66 23.05
N ALA A 310 -27.44 1.80 22.84
CA ALA A 310 -27.02 2.79 21.83
C ALA A 310 -25.64 3.36 22.16
N GLY A 311 -25.34 3.65 23.42
CA GLY A 311 -24.02 4.11 23.85
C GLY A 311 -22.90 3.06 23.65
N LYS A 312 -23.18 1.77 23.84
CA LYS A 312 -22.23 0.68 23.52
C LYS A 312 -21.99 0.58 22.01
N TRP A 313 -23.04 0.65 21.20
CA TRP A 313 -22.93 0.69 19.74
C TRP A 313 -22.11 1.89 19.26
N ALA A 314 -22.45 3.08 19.74
CA ALA A 314 -21.80 4.33 19.37
C ALA A 314 -20.29 4.30 19.71
N ARG A 315 -19.90 3.83 20.90
CA ARG A 315 -18.48 3.64 21.25
C ARG A 315 -17.75 2.68 20.31
N GLY A 316 -18.36 1.54 19.97
CA GLY A 316 -17.75 0.58 19.03
C GLY A 316 -17.53 1.16 17.64
N VAL A 317 -18.46 2.00 17.15
CA VAL A 317 -18.30 2.71 15.87
C VAL A 317 -17.28 3.85 15.99
N ALA A 318 -17.27 4.60 17.10
CA ALA A 318 -16.30 5.65 17.38
C ALA A 318 -14.87 5.10 17.38
N ASP A 319 -14.64 3.99 18.08
CA ASP A 319 -13.33 3.35 18.18
C ASP A 319 -12.80 2.92 16.80
N ALA A 320 -13.67 2.31 15.98
CA ALA A 320 -13.32 1.95 14.62
C ALA A 320 -13.00 3.17 13.75
N ALA A 321 -13.82 4.22 13.84
CA ALA A 321 -13.62 5.46 13.10
C ALA A 321 -12.31 6.16 13.48
N LEU A 322 -12.01 6.25 14.78
CA LEU A 322 -10.78 6.87 15.29
C LEU A 322 -9.52 6.11 14.88
N ARG A 323 -9.59 4.77 14.76
CA ARG A 323 -8.47 3.96 14.21
C ARG A 323 -8.21 4.32 12.75
N VAL A 324 -9.25 4.35 11.92
CA VAL A 324 -9.13 4.72 10.49
C VAL A 324 -8.67 6.17 10.33
N TRP A 325 -9.16 7.08 11.17
CA TRP A 325 -8.72 8.47 11.16
C TRP A 325 -7.24 8.61 11.53
N THR A 326 -6.80 7.92 12.58
CA THR A 326 -5.40 7.95 13.01
C THR A 326 -4.49 7.38 11.92
N LEU A 327 -4.91 6.30 11.25
CA LEU A 327 -4.22 5.76 10.08
C LEU A 327 -4.09 6.82 8.97
N GLN A 328 -5.20 7.46 8.57
CA GLN A 328 -5.17 8.52 7.56
C GLN A 328 -4.22 9.66 7.97
N ARG A 329 -4.23 10.06 9.24
CA ARG A 329 -3.35 11.12 9.76
C ARG A 329 -1.88 10.74 9.68
N VAL A 330 -1.54 9.50 10.02
CA VAL A 330 -0.15 9.02 9.93
C VAL A 330 0.30 8.94 8.47
N LEU A 331 -0.55 8.42 7.56
CA LEU A 331 -0.28 8.37 6.13
C LEU A 331 -0.10 9.77 5.50
N ALA A 332 -0.85 10.77 5.97
CA ALA A 332 -0.75 12.14 5.50
C ALA A 332 0.50 12.87 6.03
N ARG A 333 1.03 12.47 7.18
CA ARG A 333 2.20 13.10 7.82
C ARG A 333 3.52 12.46 7.43
N LYS A 334 3.52 11.18 7.10
CA LYS A 334 4.74 10.44 6.75
C LYS A 334 5.02 10.60 5.26
N SER A 335 6.21 11.11 4.99
CA SER A 335 6.86 11.07 3.69
C SER A 335 8.10 10.20 3.78
N ASP A 336 8.42 9.54 2.67
CA ASP A 336 9.69 8.86 2.54
C ASP A 336 10.82 9.88 2.33
N PRO A 337 11.91 9.87 3.12
CA PRO A 337 13.00 10.84 2.98
C PRO A 337 13.69 10.76 1.60
N VAL A 338 13.69 9.59 0.96
CA VAL A 338 14.41 9.37 -0.31
C VAL A 338 13.59 9.87 -1.50
N SER A 339 12.37 9.35 -1.67
CA SER A 339 11.49 9.73 -2.77
C SER A 339 10.76 11.07 -2.55
N ARG A 340 10.74 11.57 -1.30
CA ARG A 340 9.93 12.72 -0.84
C ARG A 340 8.43 12.54 -1.08
N ARG A 341 7.99 11.32 -1.37
CA ARG A 341 6.61 10.99 -1.67
C ARG A 341 5.83 10.76 -0.39
N ASN A 342 4.61 11.29 -0.34
CA ASN A 342 3.74 11.08 0.81
C ASN A 342 3.17 9.66 0.80
N PHE A 343 3.08 9.02 1.96
CA PHE A 343 2.51 7.67 2.07
C PHE A 343 1.08 7.63 1.57
N LEU A 344 0.29 8.67 1.86
CA LEU A 344 -1.07 8.79 1.35
C LEU A 344 -1.15 8.80 -0.18
N GLU A 345 -0.15 9.36 -0.88
CA GLU A 345 -0.11 9.35 -2.35
C GLU A 345 0.21 7.97 -2.90
N SER A 346 1.02 7.16 -2.21
CA SER A 346 1.24 5.75 -2.54
C SER A 346 -0.07 4.95 -2.43
N VAL A 347 -0.80 5.13 -1.32
CA VAL A 347 -2.09 4.46 -1.12
C VAL A 347 -3.13 4.91 -2.17
N ARG A 348 -3.09 6.17 -2.61
CA ARG A 348 -4.01 6.73 -3.60
C ARG A 348 -3.85 6.15 -5.01
N GLU A 349 -2.63 5.81 -5.39
CA GLU A 349 -2.34 5.24 -6.71
C GLU A 349 -2.82 3.80 -6.84
N ALA A 350 -2.91 3.08 -5.72
CA ALA A 350 -3.50 1.75 -5.70
C ALA A 350 -5.01 1.78 -6.02
N PRO A 351 -5.54 0.70 -6.62
CA PRO A 351 -6.97 0.55 -6.81
C PRO A 351 -7.71 0.51 -5.47
N VAL A 352 -8.89 1.12 -5.42
CA VAL A 352 -9.77 1.06 -4.24
C VAL A 352 -10.34 -0.37 -4.17
N PRO A 353 -10.30 -1.05 -3.01
CA PRO A 353 -10.86 -2.39 -2.88
C PRO A 353 -12.35 -2.42 -3.20
N ASP A 354 -12.82 -3.51 -3.81
CA ASP A 354 -14.19 -3.68 -4.29
C ASP A 354 -15.26 -3.41 -3.22
N LYS A 355 -14.95 -3.70 -1.96
CA LYS A 355 -15.82 -3.44 -0.81
C LYS A 355 -16.17 -1.95 -0.64
N PHE A 356 -15.32 -1.03 -1.09
CA PHE A 356 -15.51 0.42 -0.98
C PHE A 356 -15.99 1.08 -2.27
N ARG A 357 -16.09 0.34 -3.40
CA ARG A 357 -16.61 0.88 -4.66
C ARG A 357 -17.99 1.56 -4.53
N PRO A 358 -18.98 1.01 -3.80
CA PRO A 358 -20.27 1.69 -3.65
C PRO A 358 -20.16 3.06 -2.98
N ALA A 359 -19.22 3.21 -2.03
CA ALA A 359 -18.93 4.47 -1.37
C ALA A 359 -18.18 5.44 -2.29
N GLU A 360 -17.24 4.94 -3.10
CA GLU A 360 -16.54 5.72 -4.12
C GLU A 360 -17.52 6.27 -5.16
N ASP A 361 -18.39 5.43 -5.70
CA ASP A 361 -19.43 5.82 -6.67
C ASP A 361 -20.37 6.89 -6.10
N LEU A 362 -20.77 6.74 -4.83
CA LEU A 362 -21.62 7.72 -4.15
C LEU A 362 -20.93 9.08 -4.03
N LEU A 363 -19.65 9.09 -3.68
CA LEU A 363 -18.86 10.32 -3.56
C LEU A 363 -18.62 10.99 -4.92
N LEU A 364 -18.36 10.21 -5.97
CA LEU A 364 -18.20 10.72 -7.34
C LEU A 364 -19.52 11.32 -7.86
N ARG A 365 -20.66 10.67 -7.61
CA ARG A 365 -21.98 11.20 -7.99
C ARG A 365 -22.31 12.51 -7.30
N ARG A 366 -21.88 12.68 -6.04
CA ARG A 366 -22.15 13.91 -5.26
C ARG A 366 -21.26 15.08 -5.69
N ALA A 367 -20.13 14.82 -6.36
CA ALA A 367 -19.18 15.82 -6.79
C ALA A 367 -18.66 15.51 -8.21
N PRO A 368 -19.51 15.65 -9.24
CA PRO A 368 -19.18 15.25 -10.61
C PRO A 368 -17.97 16.00 -11.20
N ASP A 369 -17.75 17.24 -10.76
CA ASP A 369 -16.62 18.07 -11.22
C ASP A 369 -15.31 17.80 -10.45
N ARG A 370 -15.34 16.91 -9.46
CA ARG A 370 -14.19 16.66 -8.60
C ARG A 370 -13.35 15.54 -9.19
N ASP A 371 -12.07 15.83 -9.42
CA ASP A 371 -11.09 14.83 -9.83
C ASP A 371 -11.20 13.57 -8.93
N PRO A 372 -11.39 12.36 -9.49
CA PRO A 372 -11.51 11.13 -8.72
C PRO A 372 -10.32 10.91 -7.76
N ARG A 373 -9.14 11.45 -8.08
CA ARG A 373 -7.97 11.42 -7.20
C ARG A 373 -8.23 12.17 -5.88
N LYS A 374 -9.00 13.27 -5.91
CA LYS A 374 -9.35 14.04 -4.70
C LYS A 374 -10.36 13.31 -3.82
N VAL A 375 -11.20 12.43 -4.38
CA VAL A 375 -12.11 11.56 -3.61
C VAL A 375 -11.31 10.50 -2.85
N LYS A 376 -10.31 9.90 -3.51
CA LYS A 376 -9.40 8.92 -2.91
C LYS A 376 -8.51 9.48 -1.78
N ASN A 377 -8.32 10.80 -1.72
CA ASN A 377 -7.57 11.45 -0.64
C ASN A 377 -8.22 11.29 0.74
N PHE A 378 -9.47 10.82 0.81
CA PHE A 378 -10.21 10.68 2.07
C PHE A 378 -10.60 9.23 2.33
N ILE A 379 -9.61 8.39 2.66
CA ILE A 379 -9.81 7.02 3.15
C ILE A 379 -10.89 6.98 4.24
N PHE A 380 -10.86 7.93 5.17
CA PHE A 380 -11.86 8.08 6.22
C PHE A 380 -13.27 8.37 5.68
N ALA A 381 -13.39 9.17 4.61
CA ALA A 381 -14.69 9.43 3.99
C ALA A 381 -15.23 8.17 3.29
N LEU A 382 -14.38 7.40 2.62
CA LEU A 382 -14.78 6.12 2.02
C LEU A 382 -15.25 5.13 3.10
N PHE A 383 -14.50 4.99 4.19
CA PHE A 383 -14.89 4.22 5.36
C PHE A 383 -16.26 4.65 5.89
N TRP A 384 -16.46 5.96 6.12
CA TRP A 384 -17.68 6.48 6.72
C TRP A 384 -18.90 6.27 5.82
N ASN A 385 -18.78 6.56 4.52
CA ASN A 385 -19.86 6.35 3.57
C ASN A 385 -20.20 4.86 3.42
N GLN A 386 -19.19 3.98 3.36
CA GLN A 386 -19.43 2.54 3.27
C GLN A 386 -20.13 2.00 4.53
N MET A 387 -19.73 2.47 5.72
CA MET A 387 -20.38 2.12 6.98
C MET A 387 -21.83 2.61 7.03
N CYS A 388 -22.12 3.84 6.59
CA CYS A 388 -23.49 4.35 6.47
C CYS A 388 -24.35 3.53 5.49
N LEU A 389 -23.81 3.13 4.34
CA LEU A 389 -24.50 2.27 3.38
C LEU A 389 -24.84 0.90 3.97
N ALA A 390 -23.87 0.27 4.65
CA ALA A 390 -24.05 -1.02 5.31
C ALA A 390 -25.09 -0.93 6.45
N LEU A 391 -25.01 0.14 7.26
CA LEU A 391 -25.96 0.41 8.34
C LEU A 391 -27.37 0.64 7.80
N GLY A 392 -27.53 1.44 6.75
CA GLY A 392 -28.81 1.70 6.10
C GLY A 392 -29.48 0.42 5.61
N LYS A 393 -28.74 -0.45 4.90
CA LYS A 393 -29.22 -1.77 4.46
C LYS A 393 -29.66 -2.64 5.65
N ARG A 394 -28.91 -2.62 6.75
CA ARG A 394 -29.21 -3.39 7.96
C ARG A 394 -30.50 -2.89 8.64
N ILE A 395 -30.66 -1.58 8.79
CA ILE A 395 -31.88 -0.99 9.35
C ILE A 395 -33.09 -1.28 8.45
N GLN A 396 -32.96 -1.16 7.13
CA GLN A 396 -34.02 -1.51 6.19
C GLN A 396 -34.45 -2.99 6.32
N LYS A 397 -33.49 -3.91 6.44
CA LYS A 397 -33.77 -5.33 6.67
C LYS A 397 -34.48 -5.56 8.01
N LEU A 398 -34.06 -4.84 9.05
CA LEU A 398 -34.67 -4.93 10.39
C LEU A 398 -36.11 -4.42 10.40
N LEU A 399 -36.40 -3.32 9.69
CA LEU A 399 -37.76 -2.77 9.57
C LEU A 399 -38.72 -3.71 8.80
N ARG A 400 -38.19 -4.52 7.87
CA ARG A 400 -38.97 -5.51 7.11
C ARG A 400 -39.04 -6.89 7.79
N TYR A 401 -38.40 -7.06 8.94
CA TYR A 401 -38.34 -8.35 9.63
C TYR A 401 -39.72 -8.73 10.19
N ASN A 402 -40.16 -9.98 9.96
CA ASN A 402 -41.46 -10.50 10.36
C ASN A 402 -42.63 -9.56 9.98
N ASP A 403 -42.70 -9.16 8.72
CA ASP A 403 -43.74 -8.24 8.20
C ASP A 403 -43.87 -6.93 8.98
N GLY A 404 -42.77 -6.47 9.58
CA GLY A 404 -42.74 -5.24 10.37
C GLY A 404 -43.20 -5.41 11.82
N ALA A 405 -43.30 -6.63 12.35
CA ALA A 405 -43.71 -6.89 13.74
C ALA A 405 -42.86 -6.13 14.77
N ILE A 406 -41.57 -5.91 14.48
CA ILE A 406 -40.65 -5.16 15.36
C ILE A 406 -40.44 -3.71 14.93
N ALA A 407 -41.11 -3.23 13.87
CA ALA A 407 -40.87 -1.89 13.33
C ALA A 407 -41.14 -0.78 14.37
N GLY A 408 -42.16 -0.95 15.21
CA GLY A 408 -42.47 -0.03 16.31
C GLY A 408 -41.35 0.06 17.35
N ASP A 409 -40.77 -1.08 17.74
CA ASP A 409 -39.65 -1.12 18.68
C ASP A 409 -38.38 -0.52 18.09
N VAL A 410 -38.11 -0.78 16.81
CA VAL A 410 -36.98 -0.19 16.08
C VAL A 410 -37.13 1.32 15.96
N ALA A 411 -38.32 1.83 15.62
CA ALA A 411 -38.59 3.27 15.57
C ALA A 411 -38.39 3.92 16.95
N ALA A 412 -38.75 3.22 18.02
CA ALA A 412 -38.58 3.70 19.38
C ALA A 412 -37.11 3.72 19.88
N LEU A 413 -36.16 3.17 19.11
CA LEU A 413 -34.71 3.34 19.34
C LEU A 413 -34.19 4.70 18.86
N TYR A 414 -34.91 5.40 17.97
CA TYR A 414 -34.43 6.60 17.31
C TYR A 414 -33.91 7.69 18.26
N PRO A 415 -34.62 8.08 19.35
CA PRO A 415 -34.13 9.11 20.26
C PRO A 415 -32.80 8.75 20.91
N SER A 416 -32.64 7.51 21.39
CA SER A 416 -31.40 7.02 21.99
C SER A 416 -30.26 6.91 20.98
N VAL A 417 -30.54 6.42 19.77
CA VAL A 417 -29.55 6.29 18.69
C VAL A 417 -29.07 7.66 18.23
N ARG A 418 -29.99 8.63 18.08
CA ARG A 418 -29.66 10.01 17.72
C ARG A 418 -28.79 10.66 18.78
N ALA A 419 -29.15 10.56 20.06
CA ALA A 419 -28.34 11.12 21.15
C ALA A 419 -26.93 10.51 21.17
N ALA A 420 -26.83 9.18 21.16
CA ALA A 420 -25.54 8.49 21.16
C ALA A 420 -24.70 8.78 19.90
N ALA A 421 -25.34 8.97 18.74
CA ALA A 421 -24.65 9.34 17.51
C ALA A 421 -24.10 10.77 17.54
N LEU A 422 -24.83 11.72 18.15
CA LEU A 422 -24.34 13.10 18.33
C LEU A 422 -23.14 13.13 19.29
N ASP A 423 -23.23 12.40 20.41
CA ASP A 423 -22.11 12.30 21.36
C ASP A 423 -20.87 11.65 20.71
N MET A 424 -21.08 10.59 19.94
CA MET A 424 -20.02 9.95 19.14
C MET A 424 -19.39 10.92 18.14
N LEU A 425 -20.20 11.66 17.37
CA LEU A 425 -19.70 12.60 16.38
C LEU A 425 -18.91 13.74 17.05
N GLY A 426 -19.37 14.24 18.19
CA GLY A 426 -18.64 15.20 19.01
C GLY A 426 -17.28 14.65 19.44
N SER A 427 -17.26 13.45 20.04
CA SER A 427 -16.01 12.81 20.48
C SER A 427 -15.02 12.55 19.33
N VAL A 428 -15.52 12.11 18.17
CA VAL A 428 -14.69 11.91 16.98
C VAL A 428 -14.16 13.25 16.49
N GLN A 429 -15.00 14.28 16.38
CA GLN A 429 -14.60 15.62 15.96
C GLN A 429 -13.56 16.24 16.90
N ASP A 430 -13.76 16.14 18.21
CA ASP A 430 -12.82 16.64 19.22
C ASP A 430 -11.46 15.95 19.10
N SER A 431 -11.46 14.63 18.91
CA SER A 431 -10.23 13.85 18.68
C SER A 431 -9.54 14.23 17.35
N MET A 432 -10.32 14.53 16.31
CA MET A 432 -9.80 15.00 15.03
C MET A 432 -9.15 16.38 15.16
N GLN A 433 -9.78 17.31 15.90
CA GLN A 433 -9.29 18.67 16.11
C GLN A 433 -8.10 18.75 17.07
N ALA A 434 -8.14 18.01 18.19
CA ALA A 434 -7.02 17.92 19.13
C ALA A 434 -5.74 17.40 18.45
N GLY A 435 -5.90 16.50 17.47
CA GLY A 435 -4.81 16.01 16.64
C GLY A 435 -4.19 17.06 15.71
N LEU A 436 -4.92 18.11 15.33
CA LEU A 436 -4.43 19.21 14.49
C LEU A 436 -3.70 20.27 15.32
N GLY A 437 -4.18 20.58 16.53
CA GLY A 437 -3.59 21.59 17.42
C GLY A 437 -2.17 21.25 17.90
N ALA A 438 -1.95 20.00 18.33
CA ALA A 438 -0.60 19.53 18.70
C ALA A 438 0.39 19.49 17.51
N SER A 439 -0.14 19.47 16.28
CA SER A 439 0.64 19.44 15.04
C SER A 439 1.25 20.78 14.68
N ALA A 440 0.52 21.88 14.91
CA ALA A 440 1.02 23.23 14.65
C ALA A 440 2.10 23.61 15.66
N ALA A 441 1.93 23.24 16.93
CA ALA A 441 2.93 23.48 17.98
C ALA A 441 4.21 22.66 17.77
N ALA A 442 4.12 21.39 17.36
CA ALA A 442 5.30 20.56 17.08
C ALA A 442 6.05 20.99 15.80
N ALA A 443 5.33 21.44 14.76
CA ALA A 443 5.94 22.01 13.56
C ALA A 443 6.58 23.37 13.83
N ALA A 444 6.00 24.20 14.70
CA ALA A 444 6.57 25.47 15.14
C ALA A 444 7.74 25.33 16.13
N ALA A 445 7.88 24.17 16.79
CA ALA A 445 9.01 23.86 17.65
C ALA A 445 10.18 23.17 16.92
N ALA A 446 9.94 22.66 15.71
CA ALA A 446 10.93 22.02 14.85
C ALA A 446 11.46 22.93 13.73
N ALA A 447 10.83 24.09 13.54
CA ALA A 447 11.32 25.21 12.74
C ALA A 447 11.97 26.24 13.67
#